data_AF-A0A2D0IMW3-F1
#
_entry.id   AF-A0A2D0IMW3-F1
#
_cell.length_a   1.000
_cell.length_b   1.000
_cell.length_c   1.000
_cell.angle_alpha   90.00
_cell.angle_beta   90.00
_cell.angle_gamma   90.00
#
_symmetry.space_group_name_H-M   'P 1'
#
loop_
_entity.id
_entity.type
_entity.pdbx_description
1 polymer ?
#
loop_
_entity_poly.entity_id
_entity_poly.type
_entity_poly.pdbx_seq_one_letter_code
_entity_poly.pdbx_strand_id
1 'polypeptide(L)'
;MTLTQFGGLFVIYIISVAFILTLTYQEFRRVRFNFNVFFSLLYLLTFYFGFPLTSLLVFQFNVEVVSVDSLLHAMLASGCFYAIYYVAYKTRLTYKTRPNNGISSENLTVTMPRKPLFTMNRVEANLTWLLLACIAIVTVGSFFMQNGFLLFKLQSYSQIFSGQVSGVALKRFFYFFIPAMLVVFFLKPTKARWLCFLVGTVGFGILTYVIVGGTRANIIIAFALFLFIGIVRGWITLWMLFTAGAMGIVGMFWLALKRYSLDVSGAEAFYTFLYLTRDTFSPWENLALLLDNYSKIDFQGLAPIVRDFYVFIPGWVWPDRPNLVWNTANYFTWNVLNNHSGLAISPTLIGSLVVMGGVFFIPLGAIAVGFIIKWFDWIYEAGKQESNRYKAAILQAFCFGAIFNIIVLAREGVDSFVSRVVFFCIVFGLCLVAAKLLYWLFESAGLIRKLVVSNLATSRKTSVILDVRKKNGVK
;
A
#
# COMPACT_ATOMS: atom_id res chain seq x y z
N MET A 1 -25.19 -17.41 18.21
CA MET A 1 -24.67 -16.44 19.20
C MET A 1 -25.80 -15.97 20.09
N THR A 2 -25.68 -16.06 21.42
CA THR A 2 -26.71 -15.53 22.34
C THR A 2 -26.57 -14.02 22.52
N LEU A 3 -27.64 -13.35 23.00
CA LEU A 3 -27.61 -11.89 23.22
C LEU A 3 -26.56 -11.46 24.25
N THR A 4 -26.30 -12.28 25.27
CA THR A 4 -25.28 -12.03 26.30
C THR A 4 -23.87 -12.15 25.74
N GLN A 5 -23.61 -13.19 24.92
CA GLN A 5 -22.35 -13.36 24.19
C GLN A 5 -22.07 -12.19 23.25
N PHE A 6 -23.10 -11.72 22.53
CA PHE A 6 -23.01 -10.52 21.71
C PHE A 6 -22.66 -9.28 22.53
N GLY A 7 -23.33 -9.09 23.68
CA GLY A 7 -23.04 -7.97 24.59
C GLY A 7 -21.58 -7.94 25.04
N GLY A 8 -21.00 -9.10 25.39
CA GLY A 8 -19.59 -9.22 25.75
C GLY A 8 -18.64 -8.81 24.61
N LEU A 9 -18.87 -9.35 23.40
CA LEU A 9 -18.08 -8.99 22.22
C LEU A 9 -18.23 -7.51 21.85
N PHE A 10 -19.44 -6.96 21.96
CA PHE A 10 -19.74 -5.56 21.65
C PHE A 10 -19.03 -4.59 22.59
N VAL A 11 -18.91 -4.91 23.88
CA VAL A 11 -18.14 -4.09 24.83
C VAL A 11 -16.67 -4.04 24.44
N ILE A 12 -16.08 -5.20 24.14
CA ILE A 12 -14.66 -5.30 23.75
C ILE A 12 -14.39 -4.64 22.39
N TYR A 13 -15.36 -4.75 21.47
CA TYR A 13 -15.38 -4.02 20.21
C TYR A 13 -15.30 -2.51 20.44
N ILE A 14 -16.20 -1.94 21.25
CA ILE A 14 -16.22 -0.50 21.52
C ILE A 14 -14.92 -0.05 22.15
N ILE A 15 -14.42 -0.77 23.17
CA ILE A 15 -13.17 -0.41 23.86
C ILE A 15 -12.01 -0.39 22.87
N SER A 16 -11.87 -1.43 22.05
CA SER A 16 -10.78 -1.54 21.08
C SER A 16 -10.87 -0.47 19.98
N VAL A 17 -12.06 -0.24 19.42
CA VAL A 17 -12.27 0.76 18.38
C VAL A 17 -12.06 2.17 18.94
N ALA A 18 -12.57 2.48 20.13
CA ALA A 18 -12.38 3.77 20.78
C ALA A 18 -10.90 4.02 21.08
N PHE A 19 -10.17 3.00 21.57
CA PHE A 19 -8.74 3.07 21.80
C PHE A 19 -7.96 3.41 20.52
N ILE A 20 -8.16 2.65 19.44
CA ILE A 20 -7.45 2.83 18.17
C ILE A 20 -7.82 4.18 17.52
N LEU A 21 -9.11 4.54 17.50
CA LEU A 21 -9.58 5.81 16.93
C LEU A 21 -9.04 7.01 17.71
N THR A 22 -8.98 6.94 19.04
CA THR A 22 -8.44 8.03 19.86
C THR A 22 -6.97 8.27 19.54
N LEU A 23 -6.16 7.21 19.48
CA LEU A 23 -4.74 7.31 19.10
C LEU A 23 -4.56 7.82 17.67
N THR A 24 -5.38 7.32 16.74
CA THR A 24 -5.34 7.75 15.33
C THR A 24 -5.73 9.21 15.17
N TYR A 25 -6.75 9.67 15.89
CA TYR A 25 -7.22 11.06 15.87
C TYR A 25 -6.16 12.02 16.42
N GLN A 26 -5.49 11.65 17.53
CA GLN A 26 -4.39 12.45 18.07
C GLN A 26 -3.26 12.62 17.06
N GLU A 27 -2.90 11.58 16.31
CA GLU A 27 -1.87 11.64 15.28
C GLU A 27 -2.32 12.43 14.05
N PHE A 28 -3.58 12.26 13.62
CA PHE A 28 -4.14 13.02 12.50
C PHE A 28 -4.19 14.53 12.78
N ARG A 29 -4.47 14.94 14.03
CA ARG A 29 -4.41 16.35 14.43
C ARG A 29 -2.99 16.93 14.36
N ARG A 30 -1.96 16.11 14.60
CA ARG A 30 -0.55 16.53 14.53
C ARG A 30 -0.07 16.63 13.09
N VAL A 31 -0.35 15.60 12.29
CA VAL A 31 0.10 15.50 10.90
C VAL A 31 -1.07 15.01 10.05
N ARG A 32 -1.53 15.83 9.09
CA ARG A 32 -2.68 15.49 8.22
C ARG A 32 -2.51 14.15 7.49
N PHE A 33 -1.29 13.76 7.16
CA PHE A 33 -1.02 12.45 6.58
C PHE A 33 0.32 11.87 7.06
N ASN A 34 0.23 10.63 7.53
CA ASN A 34 1.34 9.77 7.90
C ASN A 34 0.97 8.30 7.62
N PHE A 35 1.94 7.43 7.33
CA PHE A 35 1.69 6.00 7.11
C PHE A 35 1.16 5.32 8.37
N ASN A 36 1.51 5.79 9.58
CA ASN A 36 0.86 5.32 10.81
C ASN A 36 -0.66 5.55 10.82
N VAL A 37 -1.12 6.73 10.41
CA VAL A 37 -2.57 7.03 10.34
C VAL A 37 -3.23 6.15 9.28
N PHE A 38 -2.60 6.00 8.12
CA PHE A 38 -3.09 5.14 7.05
C PHE A 38 -3.17 3.67 7.47
N PHE A 39 -2.11 3.14 8.07
CA PHE A 39 -2.08 1.78 8.60
C PHE A 39 -3.14 1.58 9.68
N SER A 40 -3.32 2.54 10.59
CA SER A 40 -4.34 2.44 11.66
C SER A 40 -5.77 2.39 11.09
N LEU A 41 -6.07 3.19 10.07
CA LEU A 41 -7.36 3.15 9.37
C LEU A 41 -7.57 1.82 8.63
N LEU A 42 -6.55 1.31 7.94
CA LEU A 42 -6.59 0.00 7.30
C LEU A 42 -6.75 -1.14 8.32
N TYR A 43 -6.11 -1.02 9.47
CA TYR A 43 -6.18 -1.98 10.56
C TYR A 43 -7.60 -2.05 11.13
N LEU A 44 -8.21 -0.89 11.40
CA LEU A 44 -9.64 -0.81 11.78
C LEU A 44 -10.55 -1.41 10.71
N LEU A 45 -10.31 -1.08 9.44
CA LEU A 45 -11.06 -1.62 8.32
C LEU A 45 -10.94 -3.15 8.23
N THR A 46 -9.74 -3.70 8.46
CA THR A 46 -9.47 -5.13 8.29
C THR A 46 -10.00 -5.96 9.47
N PHE A 47 -9.79 -5.51 10.71
CA PHE A 47 -10.04 -6.32 11.91
C PHE A 47 -11.35 -5.99 12.64
N TYR A 48 -11.91 -4.79 12.46
CA TYR A 48 -13.07 -4.33 13.26
C TYR A 48 -14.29 -3.99 12.41
N PHE A 49 -14.14 -3.52 11.17
CA PHE A 49 -15.28 -3.12 10.33
C PHE A 49 -16.25 -4.28 10.03
N GLY A 50 -15.76 -5.52 10.02
CA GLY A 50 -16.58 -6.70 9.76
C GLY A 50 -17.45 -7.11 10.93
N PHE A 51 -17.17 -6.70 12.17
CA PHE A 51 -17.95 -7.13 13.34
C PHE A 51 -19.42 -6.67 13.29
N PRO A 52 -19.73 -5.39 12.97
CA PRO A 52 -21.12 -4.96 12.75
C PRO A 52 -21.82 -5.73 11.62
N LEU A 53 -21.11 -6.02 10.53
CA LEU A 53 -21.66 -6.77 9.38
C LEU A 53 -21.96 -8.23 9.77
N THR A 54 -21.04 -8.89 10.49
CA THR A 54 -21.26 -10.23 11.04
C THR A 54 -22.44 -10.24 12.01
N SER A 55 -22.59 -9.20 12.84
CA SER A 55 -23.71 -9.10 13.78
C SER A 55 -25.05 -9.03 13.06
N LEU A 56 -25.15 -8.21 12.00
CA LEU A 56 -26.36 -8.15 11.15
C LEU A 56 -26.64 -9.50 10.49
N LEU A 57 -25.62 -10.17 9.96
CA LEU A 57 -25.76 -11.50 9.35
C LEU A 57 -26.27 -12.55 10.35
N VAL A 58 -25.76 -12.55 11.58
CA VAL A 58 -26.19 -13.50 12.62
C VAL A 58 -27.62 -13.22 13.07
N PHE A 59 -27.99 -11.97 13.35
CA PHE A 59 -29.31 -11.66 13.91
C PHE A 59 -30.42 -11.61 12.86
N GLN A 60 -30.13 -11.19 11.62
CA GLN A 60 -31.14 -11.04 10.58
C GLN A 60 -31.26 -12.28 9.68
N PHE A 61 -30.16 -13.00 9.46
CA PHE A 61 -30.12 -14.13 8.53
C PHE A 61 -29.75 -15.46 9.21
N ASN A 62 -29.58 -15.47 10.53
CA ASN A 62 -29.25 -16.65 11.33
C ASN A 62 -28.01 -17.42 10.82
N VAL A 63 -27.02 -16.67 10.34
CA VAL A 63 -25.76 -17.23 9.83
C VAL A 63 -24.97 -17.86 10.95
N GLU A 64 -24.52 -19.09 10.74
CA GLU A 64 -23.57 -19.74 11.64
C GLU A 64 -22.20 -19.07 11.51
N VAL A 65 -21.69 -18.63 12.66
CA VAL A 65 -20.37 -18.01 12.80
C VAL A 65 -19.49 -18.90 13.67
N VAL A 66 -18.18 -18.68 13.59
CA VAL A 66 -17.19 -19.33 14.45
C VAL A 66 -17.59 -19.21 15.93
N SER A 67 -17.06 -20.12 16.75
CA SER A 67 -17.22 -20.07 18.20
C SER A 67 -16.96 -18.65 18.74
N VAL A 68 -17.85 -18.21 19.64
CA VAL A 68 -17.81 -16.86 20.23
C VAL A 68 -16.48 -16.63 20.94
N ASP A 69 -15.93 -17.68 21.56
CA ASP A 69 -14.61 -17.62 22.20
C ASP A 69 -13.52 -17.32 21.17
N SER A 70 -13.49 -17.99 20.02
CA SER A 70 -12.49 -17.70 18.97
C SER A 70 -12.63 -16.30 18.39
N LEU A 71 -13.87 -15.78 18.25
CA LEU A 71 -14.13 -14.39 17.86
C LEU A 71 -13.59 -13.40 18.92
N LEU A 72 -13.79 -13.70 20.21
CA LEU A 72 -13.26 -12.93 21.32
C LEU A 72 -11.73 -12.91 21.30
N HIS A 73 -11.08 -14.07 21.15
CA HIS A 73 -9.63 -14.17 21.06
C HIS A 73 -9.07 -13.40 19.87
N ALA A 74 -9.74 -13.44 18.71
CA ALA A 74 -9.34 -12.67 17.54
C ALA A 74 -9.40 -11.15 17.81
N MET A 75 -10.44 -10.66 18.48
CA MET A 75 -10.57 -9.24 18.86
C MET A 75 -9.51 -8.82 19.87
N LEU A 76 -9.29 -9.62 20.92
CA LEU A 76 -8.28 -9.34 21.93
C LEU A 76 -6.86 -9.39 21.34
N ALA A 77 -6.54 -10.39 20.52
CA ALA A 77 -5.27 -10.47 19.80
C ALA A 77 -5.06 -9.24 18.90
N SER A 78 -6.12 -8.79 18.21
CA SER A 78 -6.09 -7.58 17.38
C SER A 78 -5.90 -6.31 18.21
N GLY A 79 -6.51 -6.20 19.39
CA GLY A 79 -6.31 -5.07 20.30
C GLY A 79 -4.89 -5.03 20.86
N CYS A 80 -4.40 -6.15 21.37
CA CYS A 80 -3.06 -6.31 21.92
C CYS A 80 -1.97 -6.05 20.86
N PHE A 81 -2.14 -6.59 19.65
CA PHE A 81 -1.22 -6.35 18.53
C PHE A 81 -1.10 -4.85 18.24
N TYR A 82 -2.23 -4.13 18.17
CA TYR A 82 -2.21 -2.69 17.90
C TYR A 82 -1.54 -1.90 19.03
N ALA A 83 -1.79 -2.26 20.29
CA ALA A 83 -1.14 -1.61 21.43
C ALA A 83 0.39 -1.76 21.38
N ILE A 84 0.89 -2.97 21.14
CA ILE A 84 2.33 -3.24 21.03
C ILE A 84 2.92 -2.53 19.81
N TYR A 85 2.23 -2.59 18.66
CA TYR A 85 2.59 -1.87 17.45
C TYR A 85 2.75 -0.36 17.71
N TYR A 86 1.76 0.25 18.38
CA TYR A 86 1.77 1.69 18.64
C TYR A 86 2.91 2.09 19.58
N VAL A 87 3.15 1.29 20.62
CA VAL A 87 4.29 1.48 21.52
C VAL A 87 5.61 1.39 20.73
N ALA A 88 5.80 0.33 19.93
CA ALA A 88 6.99 0.14 19.11
C ALA A 88 7.20 1.30 18.12
N TYR A 89 6.12 1.74 17.45
CA TYR A 89 6.14 2.90 16.55
C TYR A 89 6.58 4.18 17.27
N LYS A 90 6.06 4.43 18.48
CA LYS A 90 6.42 5.60 19.30
C LYS A 90 7.76 5.49 20.00
N THR A 91 8.29 4.29 20.23
CA THR A 91 9.59 4.15 20.86
C THR A 91 10.64 4.90 20.03
N ARG A 92 11.33 5.83 20.69
CA ARG A 92 12.48 6.50 20.10
C ARG A 92 13.63 5.51 20.13
N LEU A 93 13.76 4.70 19.08
CA LEU A 93 15.07 4.24 18.65
C LEU A 93 15.89 5.49 18.40
N THR A 94 16.68 5.85 19.40
CA THR A 94 17.62 6.94 19.39
C THR A 94 18.47 6.80 18.13
N TYR A 95 18.12 7.52 17.07
CA TYR A 95 19.14 7.96 16.15
C TYR A 95 19.96 8.95 16.96
N LYS A 96 21.12 8.47 17.42
CA LYS A 96 22.10 9.20 18.22
C LYS A 96 22.65 10.32 17.35
N THR A 97 21.88 11.38 17.13
CA THR A 97 22.44 12.67 16.78
C THR A 97 23.13 13.14 18.04
N ARG A 98 24.41 12.80 18.19
CA ARG A 98 25.28 13.35 19.22
C ARG A 98 25.12 14.88 19.17
N PRO A 99 24.56 15.54 20.21
CA PRO A 99 24.78 16.97 20.33
C PRO A 99 26.27 17.09 20.67
N ASN A 100 27.03 17.72 19.78
CA ASN A 100 28.44 17.99 20.00
C ASN A 100 28.53 19.08 21.08
N ASN A 101 28.45 18.69 22.35
CA ASN A 101 28.87 19.52 23.47
C ASN A 101 30.41 19.35 23.60
N GLY A 102 31.23 20.38 23.47
CA GLY A 102 30.90 21.76 23.18
C GLY A 102 32.14 22.56 22.83
N ILE A 103 31.93 23.58 22.02
CA ILE A 103 32.65 24.84 22.12
C ILE A 103 31.56 25.90 22.00
N SER A 104 31.33 26.58 23.10
CA SER A 104 30.59 27.83 23.20
C SER A 104 31.11 28.82 22.16
N SER A 105 30.23 29.30 21.28
CA SER A 105 30.17 30.71 20.87
C SER A 105 29.03 30.90 19.88
N GLU A 106 28.21 31.89 20.20
CA GLU A 106 27.18 32.49 19.36
C GLU A 106 27.69 32.72 17.94
N ASN A 107 27.01 32.14 16.92
CA ASN A 107 26.79 32.71 15.59
C ASN A 107 26.28 31.65 14.60
N LEU A 108 25.21 32.00 13.88
CA LEU A 108 24.58 31.30 12.74
C LEU A 108 24.24 29.81 12.94
N THR A 109 22.93 29.53 12.99
CA THR A 109 22.33 28.23 12.70
C THR A 109 22.59 27.83 11.25
N VAL A 110 23.82 27.39 10.94
CA VAL A 110 24.11 26.61 9.75
C VAL A 110 23.70 25.18 10.07
N THR A 111 22.44 24.85 9.80
CA THR A 111 22.02 23.46 9.59
C THR A 111 22.96 22.86 8.57
N MET A 112 23.93 22.04 9.02
CA MET A 112 24.85 21.38 8.11
C MET A 112 24.01 20.52 7.14
N PRO A 113 24.05 20.80 5.82
CA PRO A 113 23.32 20.01 4.86
C PRO A 113 23.93 18.60 4.90
N ARG A 114 23.11 17.59 5.23
CA ARG A 114 23.49 16.19 5.00
C ARG A 114 24.01 16.08 3.57
N LYS A 115 25.24 15.60 3.37
CA LYS A 115 25.74 15.29 2.03
C LYS A 115 24.66 14.47 1.32
N PRO A 116 24.10 14.96 0.18
CA PRO A 116 23.07 14.20 -0.49
C PRO A 116 23.72 12.94 -1.05
N LEU A 117 23.47 11.79 -0.41
CA LEU A 117 23.93 10.47 -0.87
C LEU A 117 23.51 10.17 -2.32
N PHE A 118 22.48 10.87 -2.79
CA PHE A 118 21.96 10.78 -4.14
C PHE A 118 21.44 12.16 -4.54
N THR A 119 21.96 12.73 -5.63
CA THR A 119 21.35 13.87 -6.33
C THR A 119 20.64 13.35 -7.56
N MET A 120 19.51 13.97 -7.92
CA MET A 120 18.74 13.59 -9.10
C MET A 120 18.50 14.79 -10.03
N ASN A 121 18.70 14.59 -11.32
CA ASN A 121 18.48 15.59 -12.36
C ASN A 121 17.14 15.38 -13.08
N ARG A 122 16.73 16.38 -13.86
CA ARG A 122 15.52 16.34 -14.70
C ARG A 122 15.49 15.13 -15.63
N VAL A 123 16.62 14.87 -16.29
CA VAL A 123 16.76 13.79 -17.27
C VAL A 123 16.67 12.44 -16.57
N GLU A 124 17.37 12.26 -15.45
CA GLU A 124 17.33 11.02 -14.66
C GLU A 124 15.93 10.71 -14.14
N ALA A 125 15.21 11.71 -13.62
CA ALA A 125 13.82 11.53 -13.18
C ALA A 125 12.88 11.19 -14.34
N ASN A 126 13.11 11.78 -15.51
CA ASN A 126 12.35 11.45 -16.72
C ASN A 126 12.63 10.02 -17.22
N LEU A 127 13.90 9.62 -17.22
CA LEU A 127 14.31 8.26 -17.57
C LEU A 127 13.73 7.24 -16.59
N THR A 128 13.71 7.56 -15.30
CA THR A 128 13.18 6.66 -14.26
C THR A 128 11.71 6.32 -14.52
N TRP A 129 10.84 7.32 -14.74
CA TRP A 129 9.42 7.04 -15.00
C TRP A 129 9.21 6.36 -16.35
N LEU A 130 10.01 6.70 -17.37
CA LEU A 130 9.94 6.07 -18.68
C LEU A 130 10.31 4.59 -18.60
N LEU A 131 11.37 4.24 -17.87
CA LEU A 131 11.77 2.84 -17.63
C LEU A 131 10.69 2.06 -16.88
N LEU A 132 10.12 2.64 -15.81
CA LEU A 132 9.04 2.02 -15.05
C LEU A 132 7.79 1.79 -15.92
N ALA A 133 7.40 2.78 -16.72
CA ALA A 133 6.28 2.67 -17.66
C ALA A 133 6.57 1.64 -18.77
N CYS A 134 7.80 1.62 -19.29
CA CYS A 134 8.25 0.68 -20.32
C CYS A 134 8.16 -0.76 -19.81
N ILE A 135 8.67 -1.05 -18.61
CA ILE A 135 8.55 -2.38 -17.98
C ILE A 135 7.08 -2.80 -17.89
N ALA A 136 6.19 -1.93 -17.43
CA ALA A 136 4.78 -2.25 -17.31
C ALA A 136 4.11 -2.48 -18.68
N ILE A 137 4.38 -1.65 -19.69
CA ILE A 137 3.79 -1.78 -21.03
C ILE A 137 4.31 -3.02 -21.76
N VAL A 138 5.63 -3.24 -21.75
CA VAL A 138 6.26 -4.40 -22.38
C VAL A 138 5.76 -5.69 -21.74
N THR A 139 5.66 -5.76 -20.42
CA THR A 139 5.17 -6.96 -19.74
C THR A 139 3.69 -7.22 -20.02
N VAL A 140 2.83 -6.19 -20.08
CA VAL A 140 1.43 -6.33 -20.50
C VAL A 140 1.36 -6.81 -21.95
N GLY A 141 2.17 -6.23 -22.84
CA GLY A 141 2.24 -6.61 -24.26
C GLY A 141 2.67 -8.07 -24.43
N SER A 142 3.74 -8.49 -23.76
CA SER A 142 4.21 -9.89 -23.78
C SER A 142 3.16 -10.85 -23.24
N PHE A 143 2.48 -10.50 -22.14
CA PHE A 143 1.41 -11.33 -21.59
C PHE A 143 0.22 -11.46 -22.55
N PHE A 144 -0.14 -10.36 -23.23
CA PHE A 144 -1.17 -10.34 -24.26
C PHE A 144 -0.80 -11.19 -25.48
N MET A 145 0.45 -11.13 -25.95
CA MET A 145 0.92 -11.97 -27.07
C MET A 145 0.88 -13.46 -26.74
N GLN A 146 1.11 -13.84 -25.48
CA GLN A 146 1.10 -15.23 -25.05
C GLN A 146 -0.31 -15.80 -24.85
N ASN A 147 -1.26 -15.00 -24.35
CA ASN A 147 -2.55 -15.53 -23.88
C ASN A 147 -3.78 -14.96 -24.63
N GLY A 148 -3.63 -13.79 -25.27
CA GLY A 148 -4.73 -13.00 -25.82
C GLY A 148 -5.59 -12.36 -24.73
N PHE A 149 -6.85 -12.04 -25.06
CA PHE A 149 -7.80 -11.50 -24.08
C PHE A 149 -8.41 -12.61 -23.22
N LEU A 150 -7.93 -12.75 -22.00
CA LEU A 150 -8.40 -13.80 -21.09
C LEU A 150 -9.84 -13.59 -20.60
N LEU A 151 -10.32 -12.34 -20.55
CA LEU A 151 -11.68 -12.02 -20.10
C LEU A 151 -12.76 -12.73 -20.93
N PHE A 152 -12.54 -12.91 -22.22
CA PHE A 152 -13.50 -13.54 -23.12
C PHE A 152 -13.29 -15.06 -23.25
N LYS A 153 -12.14 -15.58 -22.78
CA LYS A 153 -11.80 -17.01 -22.86
C LYS A 153 -12.13 -17.78 -21.58
N LEU A 154 -12.09 -17.13 -20.41
CA LEU A 154 -12.24 -17.79 -19.12
C LEU A 154 -13.68 -17.70 -18.62
N GLN A 155 -14.26 -18.85 -18.24
CA GLN A 155 -15.59 -18.94 -17.65
C GLN A 155 -15.58 -18.70 -16.13
N SER A 156 -14.44 -18.94 -15.45
CA SER A 156 -14.29 -18.71 -14.00
C SER A 156 -12.93 -18.06 -13.62
N TYR A 157 -12.92 -17.27 -12.55
CA TYR A 157 -11.72 -16.54 -12.07
C TYR A 157 -10.60 -17.47 -11.61
N SER A 158 -10.92 -18.64 -11.07
CA SER A 158 -9.92 -19.65 -10.63
C SER A 158 -9.10 -20.21 -11.80
N GLN A 159 -9.66 -20.24 -13.02
CA GLN A 159 -8.93 -20.68 -14.22
C GLN A 159 -7.77 -19.76 -14.60
N ILE A 160 -7.72 -18.53 -14.06
CA ILE A 160 -6.58 -17.60 -14.20
C ILE A 160 -5.29 -18.18 -13.58
N PHE A 161 -5.43 -19.10 -12.64
CA PHE A 161 -4.34 -19.82 -11.96
C PHE A 161 -4.16 -21.26 -12.46
N SER A 162 -4.93 -21.67 -13.47
CA SER A 162 -4.73 -22.98 -14.11
C SER A 162 -3.47 -22.96 -14.99
N GLY A 163 -2.91 -24.14 -15.26
CA GLY A 163 -1.75 -24.28 -16.15
C GLY A 163 -1.98 -23.84 -17.60
N GLN A 164 -3.21 -23.45 -17.96
CA GLN A 164 -3.57 -22.96 -19.29
C GLN A 164 -3.10 -21.51 -19.54
N VAL A 165 -2.77 -20.75 -18.49
CA VAL A 165 -2.32 -19.35 -18.59
C VAL A 165 -0.82 -19.27 -18.34
N SER A 166 -0.06 -18.90 -19.36
CA SER A 166 1.38 -18.71 -19.26
C SER A 166 1.72 -17.30 -18.74
N GLY A 167 2.81 -17.17 -17.97
CA GLY A 167 3.30 -15.86 -17.57
C GLY A 167 2.53 -15.15 -16.45
N VAL A 168 1.85 -15.88 -15.55
CA VAL A 168 1.10 -15.28 -14.41
C VAL A 168 1.96 -14.32 -13.56
N ALA A 169 3.26 -14.59 -13.43
CA ALA A 169 4.20 -13.71 -12.73
C ALA A 169 4.32 -12.31 -13.36
N LEU A 170 4.14 -12.17 -14.68
CA LEU A 170 4.23 -10.88 -15.39
C LEU A 170 3.20 -9.88 -14.86
N LYS A 171 2.06 -10.34 -14.34
CA LYS A 171 1.01 -9.50 -13.76
C LYS A 171 1.53 -8.60 -12.63
N ARG A 172 2.57 -9.03 -11.91
CA ARG A 172 3.17 -8.25 -10.82
C ARG A 172 3.97 -7.04 -11.34
N PHE A 173 4.39 -7.04 -12.60
CA PHE A 173 5.08 -5.89 -13.20
C PHE A 173 4.13 -4.80 -13.66
N PHE A 174 2.83 -5.10 -13.82
CA PHE A 174 1.84 -4.11 -14.26
C PHE A 174 1.68 -2.99 -13.23
N TYR A 175 1.90 -3.31 -11.95
CA TYR A 175 1.83 -2.35 -10.86
C TYR A 175 2.86 -1.22 -10.99
N PHE A 176 3.98 -1.38 -11.73
CA PHE A 176 4.99 -0.32 -11.91
C PHE A 176 4.52 0.85 -12.77
N PHE A 177 3.42 0.71 -13.51
CA PHE A 177 2.79 1.84 -14.20
C PHE A 177 2.31 2.92 -13.23
N ILE A 178 1.84 2.53 -12.05
CA ILE A 178 1.33 3.46 -11.02
C ILE A 178 2.47 4.34 -10.48
N PRO A 179 3.59 3.79 -9.95
CA PRO A 179 4.79 4.55 -9.59
C PRO A 179 5.30 5.45 -10.73
N ALA A 180 5.30 4.98 -11.98
CA ALA A 180 5.71 5.79 -13.12
C ALA A 180 4.86 7.07 -13.24
N MET A 181 3.54 6.92 -13.20
CA MET A 181 2.60 8.04 -13.25
C MET A 181 2.67 8.93 -12.00
N LEU A 182 2.97 8.35 -10.82
CA LEU A 182 3.23 9.12 -9.60
C LEU A 182 4.46 10.02 -9.75
N VAL A 183 5.55 9.55 -10.36
CA VAL A 183 6.72 10.42 -10.65
C VAL A 183 6.30 11.58 -11.55
N VAL A 184 5.55 11.34 -12.64
CA VAL A 184 5.07 12.39 -13.55
C VAL A 184 4.21 13.44 -12.82
N PHE A 185 3.35 12.98 -11.90
CA PHE A 185 2.54 13.84 -11.05
C PHE A 185 3.40 14.67 -10.09
N PHE A 186 4.27 14.05 -9.29
CA PHE A 186 5.09 14.75 -8.30
C PHE A 186 6.13 15.68 -8.94
N LEU A 187 6.54 15.42 -10.19
CA LEU A 187 7.38 16.35 -10.95
C LEU A 187 6.71 17.71 -11.15
N LYS A 188 5.39 17.80 -11.38
CA LYS A 188 4.64 19.07 -11.35
C LYS A 188 3.24 18.84 -10.78
N PRO A 189 3.05 18.99 -9.45
CA PRO A 189 1.76 18.70 -8.84
C PRO A 189 0.75 19.79 -9.21
N THR A 190 -0.12 19.51 -10.18
CA THR A 190 -1.24 20.37 -10.59
C THR A 190 -2.54 19.58 -10.62
N LYS A 191 -3.69 20.26 -10.48
CA LYS A 191 -5.02 19.62 -10.56
C LYS A 191 -5.23 18.88 -11.89
N ALA A 192 -4.76 19.46 -12.99
CA ALA A 192 -4.82 18.82 -14.31
C ALA A 192 -4.04 17.50 -14.34
N ARG A 193 -2.80 17.48 -13.81
CA ARG A 193 -1.99 16.25 -13.79
C ARG A 193 -2.51 15.20 -12.81
N TRP A 194 -3.20 15.62 -11.76
CA TRP A 194 -3.90 14.71 -10.87
C TRP A 194 -5.08 14.01 -11.55
N LEU A 195 -5.83 14.72 -12.39
CA LEU A 195 -6.84 14.11 -13.25
C LEU A 195 -6.21 13.25 -14.36
N CYS A 196 -5.11 13.69 -14.97
CA CYS A 196 -4.37 12.86 -15.93
C CYS A 196 -3.83 11.58 -15.28
N PHE A 197 -3.40 11.66 -14.02
CA PHE A 197 -3.00 10.48 -13.24
C PHE A 197 -4.18 9.51 -13.12
N LEU A 198 -5.37 9.98 -12.76
CA LEU A 198 -6.57 9.15 -12.68
C LEU A 198 -6.89 8.51 -14.04
N VAL A 199 -7.03 9.32 -15.10
CA VAL A 199 -7.39 8.82 -16.44
C VAL A 199 -6.36 7.82 -16.96
N GLY A 200 -5.08 8.12 -16.82
CA GLY A 200 -4.00 7.24 -17.28
C GLY A 200 -3.95 5.92 -16.50
N THR A 201 -4.02 5.97 -15.18
CA THR A 201 -3.92 4.76 -14.34
C THR A 201 -5.18 3.92 -14.34
N VAL A 202 -6.37 4.52 -14.37
CA VAL A 202 -7.64 3.79 -14.53
C VAL A 202 -7.76 3.22 -15.93
N GLY A 203 -7.37 3.96 -16.97
CA GLY A 203 -7.34 3.44 -18.35
C GLY A 203 -6.42 2.24 -18.49
N PHE A 204 -5.20 2.31 -17.93
CA PHE A 204 -4.29 1.17 -17.86
C PHE A 204 -4.88 0.03 -17.01
N GLY A 205 -5.56 0.36 -15.91
CA GLY A 205 -6.28 -0.60 -15.07
C GLY A 205 -7.36 -1.37 -15.84
N ILE A 206 -8.17 -0.69 -16.65
CA ILE A 206 -9.19 -1.30 -17.51
C ILE A 206 -8.53 -2.18 -18.59
N LEU A 207 -7.45 -1.71 -19.22
CA LEU A 207 -6.69 -2.50 -20.18
C LEU A 207 -6.20 -3.82 -19.55
N THR A 208 -5.58 -3.74 -18.37
CA THR A 208 -5.14 -4.94 -17.63
C THR A 208 -6.31 -5.81 -17.16
N TYR A 209 -7.46 -5.21 -16.82
CA TYR A 209 -8.66 -5.96 -16.47
C TYR A 209 -9.11 -6.86 -17.63
N VAL A 210 -9.15 -6.33 -18.85
CA VAL A 210 -9.56 -7.11 -20.05
C VAL A 210 -8.51 -8.16 -20.42
N ILE A 211 -7.22 -7.81 -20.37
CA ILE A 211 -6.14 -8.72 -20.74
C ILE A 211 -6.00 -9.88 -19.73
N VAL A 212 -6.10 -9.60 -18.44
CA VAL A 212 -5.83 -10.57 -17.37
C VAL A 212 -7.03 -11.44 -17.00
N GLY A 213 -8.25 -11.07 -17.42
CA GLY A 213 -9.46 -11.84 -17.10
C GLY A 213 -10.22 -11.32 -15.86
N GLY A 214 -10.22 -10.01 -15.67
CA GLY A 214 -11.10 -9.34 -14.72
C GLY A 214 -10.49 -9.08 -13.35
N THR A 215 -9.19 -8.76 -13.28
CA THR A 215 -8.53 -8.36 -12.03
C THR A 215 -8.85 -6.90 -11.71
N ARG A 216 -9.59 -6.67 -10.61
CA ARG A 216 -10.03 -5.32 -10.18
C ARG A 216 -8.97 -4.54 -9.40
N ALA A 217 -7.90 -5.22 -8.96
CA ALA A 217 -6.90 -4.66 -8.05
C ALA A 217 -6.23 -3.38 -8.59
N ASN A 218 -5.79 -3.37 -9.86
CA ASN A 218 -5.11 -2.20 -10.45
C ASN A 218 -5.98 -0.94 -10.43
N ILE A 219 -7.28 -1.09 -10.75
CA ILE A 219 -8.24 0.03 -10.77
C ILE A 219 -8.47 0.54 -9.35
N ILE A 220 -8.66 -0.36 -8.39
CA ILE A 220 -8.88 -0.02 -6.98
C ILE A 220 -7.67 0.72 -6.41
N ILE A 221 -6.46 0.24 -6.68
CA ILE A 221 -5.21 0.88 -6.21
C ILE A 221 -5.07 2.28 -6.80
N ALA A 222 -5.27 2.42 -8.11
CA ALA A 222 -5.20 3.70 -8.80
C ALA A 222 -6.20 4.71 -8.21
N PHE A 223 -7.44 4.29 -7.99
CA PHE A 223 -8.50 5.12 -7.42
C PHE A 223 -8.21 5.49 -5.95
N ALA A 224 -7.75 4.53 -5.14
CA ALA A 224 -7.38 4.78 -3.75
C ALA A 224 -6.24 5.81 -3.64
N LEU A 225 -5.19 5.66 -4.46
CA LEU A 225 -4.08 6.62 -4.51
C LEU A 225 -4.51 8.01 -4.99
N PHE A 226 -5.40 8.07 -5.98
CA PHE A 226 -5.97 9.33 -6.45
C PHE A 226 -6.71 10.08 -5.34
N LEU A 227 -7.62 9.40 -4.63
CA LEU A 227 -8.36 9.96 -3.50
C LEU A 227 -7.40 10.45 -2.41
N PHE A 228 -6.39 9.64 -2.12
CA PHE A 228 -5.42 9.92 -1.08
C PHE A 228 -4.56 11.15 -1.37
N ILE A 229 -4.04 11.26 -2.60
CA ILE A 229 -3.32 12.45 -3.07
C ILE A 229 -4.23 13.69 -2.97
N GLY A 230 -5.52 13.53 -3.32
CA GLY A 230 -6.52 14.59 -3.21
C GLY A 230 -6.71 15.10 -1.78
N ILE A 231 -6.73 14.22 -0.79
CA ILE A 231 -6.83 14.57 0.64
C ILE A 231 -5.57 15.30 1.12
N VAL A 232 -4.39 14.75 0.81
CA VAL A 232 -3.10 15.34 1.22
C VAL A 232 -2.94 16.76 0.66
N ARG A 233 -3.42 17.01 -0.56
CA ARG A 233 -3.37 18.32 -1.22
C ARG A 233 -4.56 19.23 -0.87
N GLY A 234 -5.55 18.76 -0.12
CA GLY A 234 -6.74 19.52 0.27
C GLY A 234 -7.72 19.78 -0.88
N TRP A 235 -7.67 19.00 -1.96
CA TRP A 235 -8.62 19.09 -3.08
C TRP A 235 -9.89 18.26 -2.85
N ILE A 236 -9.79 17.22 -2.03
CA ILE A 236 -10.90 16.35 -1.64
C ILE A 236 -11.17 16.55 -0.15
N THR A 237 -12.45 16.76 0.18
CA THR A 237 -12.93 16.80 1.56
C THR A 237 -13.22 15.39 2.10
N LEU A 238 -13.26 15.23 3.42
CA LEU A 238 -13.57 13.94 4.05
C LEU A 238 -14.96 13.40 3.65
N TRP A 239 -15.93 14.29 3.44
CA TRP A 239 -17.27 13.92 2.96
C TRP A 239 -17.26 13.35 1.55
N MET A 240 -16.48 13.94 0.65
CA MET A 240 -16.32 13.42 -0.70
C MET A 240 -15.61 12.06 -0.71
N LEU A 241 -14.69 11.81 0.23
CA LEU A 241 -14.11 10.48 0.43
C LEU A 241 -15.16 9.47 0.87
N PHE A 242 -16.01 9.83 1.84
CA PHE A 242 -17.07 8.95 2.33
C PHE A 242 -18.06 8.59 1.21
N THR A 243 -18.52 9.59 0.45
CA THR A 243 -19.45 9.35 -0.68
C THR A 243 -18.79 8.56 -1.82
N ALA A 244 -17.53 8.86 -2.16
CA ALA A 244 -16.77 8.09 -3.15
C ALA A 244 -16.54 6.64 -2.70
N GLY A 245 -16.29 6.42 -1.41
CA GLY A 245 -16.17 5.10 -0.81
C GLY A 245 -17.49 4.32 -0.87
N ALA A 246 -18.59 4.93 -0.44
CA ALA A 246 -19.93 4.32 -0.51
C ALA A 246 -20.33 3.97 -1.96
N MET A 247 -20.14 4.90 -2.89
CA MET A 247 -20.37 4.64 -4.33
C MET A 247 -19.44 3.54 -4.86
N GLY A 248 -18.19 3.49 -4.41
CA GLY A 248 -17.24 2.43 -4.78
C GLY A 248 -17.70 1.05 -4.32
N ILE A 249 -18.22 0.93 -3.10
CA ILE A 249 -18.76 -0.32 -2.55
C ILE A 249 -19.98 -0.77 -3.36
N VAL A 250 -20.94 0.13 -3.59
CA VAL A 250 -22.16 -0.15 -4.38
C VAL A 250 -21.79 -0.52 -5.82
N GLY A 251 -20.87 0.21 -6.45
CA GLY A 251 -20.40 -0.08 -7.80
C GLY A 251 -19.68 -1.43 -7.90
N MET A 252 -18.87 -1.79 -6.91
CA MET A 252 -18.23 -3.11 -6.86
C MET A 252 -19.23 -4.24 -6.68
N PHE A 253 -20.26 -4.04 -5.85
CA PHE A 253 -21.34 -5.00 -5.67
C PHE A 253 -22.14 -5.19 -6.97
N TRP A 254 -22.50 -4.10 -7.64
CA TRP A 254 -23.19 -4.13 -8.93
C TRP A 254 -22.39 -4.90 -9.99
N LEU A 255 -21.09 -4.63 -10.09
CA LEU A 255 -20.20 -5.36 -10.99
C LEU A 255 -20.07 -6.84 -10.61
N ALA A 256 -20.14 -7.19 -9.32
CA ALA A 256 -20.13 -8.58 -8.87
C ALA A 256 -21.42 -9.29 -9.29
N LEU A 257 -22.59 -8.71 -9.02
CA LEU A 257 -23.88 -9.28 -9.45
C LEU A 257 -23.92 -9.54 -10.95
N LYS A 258 -23.53 -8.53 -11.76
CA LYS A 258 -23.48 -8.64 -13.22
C LYS A 258 -22.48 -9.68 -13.70
N ARG A 259 -21.37 -9.89 -12.99
CA ARG A 259 -20.33 -10.86 -13.37
C ARG A 259 -20.70 -12.28 -12.99
N TYR A 260 -21.40 -12.47 -11.88
CA TYR A 260 -21.78 -13.80 -11.39
C TYR A 260 -23.19 -14.23 -11.82
N SER A 261 -23.88 -13.42 -12.64
CA SER A 261 -25.26 -13.67 -13.09
C SER A 261 -26.20 -14.03 -11.95
N LEU A 262 -26.02 -13.35 -10.81
CA LEU A 262 -26.80 -13.58 -9.60
C LEU A 262 -28.09 -12.76 -9.70
N ASP A 263 -29.20 -13.41 -10.09
CA ASP A 263 -30.55 -12.82 -10.09
C ASP A 263 -31.12 -12.82 -8.67
N VAL A 264 -30.48 -12.05 -7.78
CA VAL A 264 -30.85 -11.95 -6.37
C VAL A 264 -31.76 -10.76 -6.16
N SER A 265 -32.92 -10.98 -5.54
CA SER A 265 -33.89 -9.91 -5.25
C SER A 265 -34.24 -9.85 -3.76
N GLY A 266 -34.52 -8.65 -3.25
CA GLY A 266 -34.95 -8.44 -1.86
C GLY A 266 -33.90 -8.85 -0.81
N ALA A 267 -34.30 -9.73 0.11
CA ALA A 267 -33.50 -10.11 1.29
C ALA A 267 -32.20 -10.86 0.94
N GLU A 268 -32.21 -11.67 -0.12
CA GLU A 268 -31.05 -12.46 -0.54
C GLU A 268 -29.97 -11.59 -1.22
N ALA A 269 -30.38 -10.51 -1.90
CA ALA A 269 -29.46 -9.48 -2.39
C ALA A 269 -28.78 -8.75 -1.23
N PHE A 270 -29.53 -8.44 -0.17
CA PHE A 270 -28.98 -7.79 1.03
C PHE A 270 -28.04 -8.71 1.81
N TYR A 271 -28.39 -9.99 1.96
CA TYR A 271 -27.49 -11.01 2.50
C TYR A 271 -26.18 -11.08 1.71
N THR A 272 -26.26 -11.23 0.40
CA THR A 272 -25.10 -11.33 -0.50
C THR A 272 -24.25 -10.06 -0.44
N PHE A 273 -24.89 -8.88 -0.36
CA PHE A 273 -24.21 -7.61 -0.18
C PHE A 273 -23.40 -7.57 1.13
N LEU A 274 -24.04 -7.91 2.26
CA LEU A 274 -23.38 -7.90 3.57
C LEU A 274 -22.24 -8.91 3.63
N TYR A 275 -22.48 -10.13 3.16
CA TYR A 275 -21.51 -11.21 3.13
C TYR A 275 -20.27 -10.83 2.30
N LEU A 276 -20.47 -10.42 1.04
CA LEU A 276 -19.37 -10.03 0.16
C LEU A 276 -18.65 -8.77 0.65
N THR A 277 -19.38 -7.79 1.20
CA THR A 277 -18.77 -6.57 1.74
C THR A 277 -17.88 -6.88 2.94
N ARG A 278 -18.34 -7.75 3.85
CA ARG A 278 -17.55 -8.20 4.99
C ARG A 278 -16.27 -8.88 4.52
N ASP A 279 -16.36 -9.93 3.71
CA ASP A 279 -15.20 -10.70 3.25
C ASP A 279 -14.25 -9.83 2.40
N THR A 280 -14.80 -8.88 1.65
CA THR A 280 -14.02 -7.97 0.79
C THR A 280 -13.29 -6.87 1.55
N PHE A 281 -13.79 -6.38 2.69
CA PHE A 281 -13.16 -5.27 3.41
C PHE A 281 -12.55 -5.68 4.75
N SER A 282 -13.16 -6.64 5.44
CA SER A 282 -12.78 -7.07 6.78
C SER A 282 -12.80 -8.60 6.90
N PRO A 283 -11.75 -9.30 6.43
CA PRO A 283 -11.58 -10.74 6.60
C PRO A 283 -11.18 -11.12 8.05
N TRP A 284 -11.77 -10.46 9.05
CA TRP A 284 -11.43 -10.64 10.46
C TRP A 284 -11.82 -12.03 11.00
N GLU A 285 -12.88 -12.61 10.45
CA GLU A 285 -13.36 -13.96 10.81
C GLU A 285 -12.35 -15.05 10.44
N ASN A 286 -11.50 -14.82 9.42
CA ASN A 286 -10.44 -15.76 9.05
C ASN A 286 -9.43 -15.94 10.19
N LEU A 287 -9.14 -14.88 10.96
CA LEU A 287 -8.30 -14.99 12.15
C LEU A 287 -8.99 -15.83 13.23
N ALA A 288 -10.29 -15.65 13.44
CA ALA A 288 -11.05 -16.44 14.40
C ALA A 288 -11.09 -17.93 14.01
N LEU A 289 -11.35 -18.24 12.74
CA LEU A 289 -11.32 -19.61 12.20
C LEU A 289 -9.95 -20.28 12.40
N LEU A 290 -8.88 -19.50 12.25
CA LEU A 290 -7.51 -19.96 12.45
C LEU A 290 -7.22 -20.26 13.92
N LEU A 291 -7.68 -19.39 14.84
CA LEU A 291 -7.55 -19.60 16.27
C LEU A 291 -8.42 -20.76 16.79
N ASP A 292 -9.59 -20.98 16.18
CA ASP A 292 -10.47 -22.11 16.50
C ASP A 292 -9.81 -23.45 16.14
N ASN A 293 -9.04 -23.47 15.05
CA ASN A 293 -8.28 -24.64 14.60
C ASN A 293 -6.83 -24.63 15.06
N TYR A 294 -6.48 -23.86 16.11
CA TYR A 294 -5.09 -23.67 16.54
C TYR A 294 -4.34 -24.98 16.85
N SER A 295 -5.03 -25.98 17.40
CA SER A 295 -4.45 -27.30 17.71
C SER A 295 -4.05 -28.12 16.48
N LYS A 296 -4.58 -27.78 15.31
CA LYS A 296 -4.29 -28.45 14.03
C LYS A 296 -3.23 -27.72 13.21
N ILE A 297 -2.67 -26.62 13.73
CA ILE A 297 -1.69 -25.81 13.00
C ILE A 297 -0.29 -26.39 13.18
N ASP A 298 0.28 -26.83 12.06
CA ASP A 298 1.70 -27.11 11.92
C ASP A 298 2.46 -25.81 11.67
N PHE A 299 3.20 -25.35 12.68
CA PHE A 299 3.97 -24.10 12.58
C PHE A 299 4.99 -24.15 11.45
N GLN A 300 4.87 -23.22 10.50
CA GLN A 300 5.69 -23.20 9.29
C GLN A 300 7.02 -22.43 9.46
N GLY A 301 7.25 -21.80 10.60
CA GLY A 301 8.39 -20.91 10.81
C GLY A 301 8.40 -19.75 9.82
N LEU A 302 9.59 -19.33 9.37
CA LEU A 302 9.76 -18.28 8.34
C LEU A 302 9.68 -18.82 6.91
N ALA A 303 9.47 -20.12 6.72
CA ALA A 303 9.42 -20.76 5.41
C ALA A 303 8.37 -20.15 4.46
N PRO A 304 7.17 -19.73 4.90
CA PRO A 304 6.19 -19.11 4.01
C PRO A 304 6.70 -17.84 3.33
N ILE A 305 7.55 -17.05 4.01
CA ILE A 305 8.16 -15.84 3.44
C ILE A 305 9.05 -16.22 2.27
N VAL A 306 9.93 -17.21 2.46
CA VAL A 306 10.86 -17.69 1.43
C VAL A 306 10.09 -18.31 0.26
N ARG A 307 9.07 -19.12 0.55
CA ARG A 307 8.24 -19.77 -0.46
C ARG A 307 7.48 -18.74 -1.30
N ASP A 308 7.01 -17.63 -0.72
CA ASP A 308 6.32 -16.59 -1.49
C ASP A 308 7.22 -15.92 -2.55
N PHE A 309 8.55 -15.95 -2.37
CA PHE A 309 9.51 -15.52 -3.40
C PHE A 309 9.56 -16.45 -4.62
N TYR A 310 9.14 -17.70 -4.49
CA TYR A 310 9.17 -18.65 -5.61
C TYR A 310 8.39 -18.11 -6.78
N VAL A 311 7.32 -17.33 -6.54
CA VAL A 311 6.52 -16.68 -7.58
C VAL A 311 7.34 -15.82 -8.54
N PHE A 312 8.46 -15.24 -8.09
CA PHE A 312 9.32 -14.40 -8.91
C PHE A 312 10.38 -15.17 -9.70
N ILE A 313 10.62 -16.45 -9.38
CA ILE A 313 11.58 -17.29 -10.09
C ILE A 313 10.87 -17.86 -11.33
N PRO A 314 11.30 -17.52 -12.55
CA PRO A 314 10.62 -18.01 -13.74
C PRO A 314 10.97 -19.49 -13.99
N GLY A 315 10.04 -20.24 -14.58
CA GLY A 315 10.15 -21.70 -14.74
C GLY A 315 11.36 -22.17 -15.56
N TRP A 316 11.94 -21.33 -16.41
CA TRP A 316 13.18 -21.66 -17.13
C TRP A 316 14.44 -21.71 -16.25
N VAL A 317 14.44 -21.04 -15.09
CA VAL A 317 15.54 -20.98 -14.12
C VAL A 317 15.36 -22.08 -13.10
N TRP A 318 14.10 -22.46 -12.83
CA TRP A 318 13.75 -23.59 -11.97
C TRP A 318 12.59 -24.39 -12.60
N PRO A 319 12.91 -25.40 -13.44
CA PRO A 319 11.90 -26.21 -14.13
C PRO A 319 11.01 -27.01 -13.18
N ASP A 320 11.58 -27.57 -12.12
CA ASP A 320 10.87 -28.37 -11.10
C ASP A 320 10.19 -27.53 -10.01
N ARG A 321 10.00 -26.23 -10.25
CA ARG A 321 9.39 -25.34 -9.28
C ARG A 321 7.95 -25.78 -9.00
N PRO A 322 7.53 -25.85 -7.72
CA PRO A 322 6.13 -26.11 -7.38
C PRO A 322 5.20 -25.05 -7.99
N ASN A 323 4.21 -25.50 -8.77
CA ASN A 323 3.20 -24.62 -9.39
C ASN A 323 2.36 -23.89 -8.34
N LEU A 324 2.08 -24.56 -7.23
CA LEU A 324 1.38 -23.97 -6.10
C LEU A 324 2.35 -23.67 -4.96
N VAL A 325 2.43 -22.40 -4.60
CA VAL A 325 3.35 -21.92 -3.58
C VAL A 325 2.74 -22.08 -2.20
N TRP A 326 3.42 -22.80 -1.31
CA TRP A 326 3.03 -22.99 0.09
C TRP A 326 3.29 -21.74 0.95
N ASN A 327 2.53 -20.68 0.69
CA ASN A 327 2.48 -19.47 1.52
C ASN A 327 1.38 -19.57 2.59
N THR A 328 1.29 -18.59 3.50
CA THR A 328 0.34 -18.65 4.61
C THR A 328 -1.12 -18.65 4.14
N ALA A 329 -1.42 -17.99 3.02
CA ALA A 329 -2.75 -17.98 2.41
C ALA A 329 -3.16 -19.37 1.90
N ASN A 330 -2.30 -20.05 1.14
CA ASN A 330 -2.58 -21.39 0.65
C ASN A 330 -2.62 -22.41 1.80
N TYR A 331 -1.75 -22.28 2.81
CA TYR A 331 -1.81 -23.09 4.03
C TYR A 331 -3.17 -22.95 4.73
N PHE A 332 -3.61 -21.72 4.99
CA PHE A 332 -4.90 -21.47 5.62
C PHE A 332 -6.07 -22.03 4.80
N THR A 333 -6.03 -21.83 3.48
CA THR A 333 -7.08 -22.29 2.58
C THR A 333 -7.17 -23.82 2.54
N TRP A 334 -6.04 -24.51 2.50
CA TRP A 334 -6.01 -25.96 2.29
C TRP A 334 -6.09 -26.75 3.59
N ASN A 335 -5.31 -26.37 4.58
CA ASN A 335 -5.17 -27.16 5.80
C ASN A 335 -6.20 -26.76 6.86
N VAL A 336 -6.65 -25.50 6.86
CA VAL A 336 -7.63 -25.02 7.85
C VAL A 336 -9.04 -25.01 7.27
N LEU A 337 -9.23 -24.42 6.09
CA LEU A 337 -10.55 -24.33 5.45
C LEU A 337 -10.92 -25.57 4.61
N ASN A 338 -9.99 -26.51 4.41
CA ASN A 338 -10.18 -27.70 3.57
C ASN A 338 -10.72 -27.36 2.15
N ASN A 339 -10.24 -26.26 1.57
CA ASN A 339 -10.73 -25.73 0.30
C ASN A 339 -9.65 -25.79 -0.78
N HIS A 340 -9.78 -26.73 -1.72
CA HIS A 340 -8.81 -26.94 -2.81
C HIS A 340 -9.24 -26.33 -4.16
N SER A 341 -10.16 -25.35 -4.15
CA SER A 341 -10.68 -24.68 -5.36
C SER A 341 -9.64 -23.83 -6.14
N GLY A 342 -8.38 -23.80 -5.70
CA GLY A 342 -7.31 -22.99 -6.28
C GLY A 342 -7.38 -21.50 -5.94
N LEU A 343 -8.34 -21.09 -5.11
CA LEU A 343 -8.49 -19.71 -4.61
C LEU A 343 -7.83 -19.56 -3.25
N ALA A 344 -6.78 -18.75 -3.16
CA ALA A 344 -6.11 -18.47 -1.89
C ALA A 344 -6.91 -17.45 -1.07
N ILE A 345 -7.37 -17.86 0.12
CA ILE A 345 -8.00 -17.01 1.13
C ILE A 345 -6.90 -16.56 2.10
N SER A 346 -6.86 -15.25 2.39
CA SER A 346 -5.84 -14.72 3.28
C SER A 346 -6.19 -14.90 4.76
N PRO A 347 -5.22 -15.30 5.61
CA PRO A 347 -5.37 -15.34 7.06
C PRO A 347 -5.18 -13.96 7.74
N THR A 348 -5.00 -12.87 6.98
CA THR A 348 -4.66 -11.51 7.48
C THR A 348 -3.25 -11.35 8.07
N LEU A 349 -2.88 -10.13 8.44
CA LEU A 349 -1.61 -9.82 9.11
C LEU A 349 -1.36 -10.73 10.32
N ILE A 350 -2.31 -10.80 11.25
CA ILE A 350 -2.14 -11.54 12.51
C ILE A 350 -2.19 -13.04 12.24
N GLY A 351 -3.11 -13.52 11.40
CA GLY A 351 -3.18 -14.96 11.11
C GLY A 351 -1.94 -15.47 10.40
N SER A 352 -1.31 -14.65 9.53
CA SER A 352 -0.02 -15.01 8.93
C SER A 352 1.09 -15.21 9.99
N LEU A 353 1.10 -14.39 11.05
CA LEU A 353 2.05 -14.55 12.17
C LEU A 353 1.75 -15.81 12.99
N VAL A 354 0.47 -16.11 13.21
CA VAL A 354 0.05 -17.32 13.94
C VAL A 354 0.44 -18.60 13.19
N VAL A 355 0.31 -18.64 11.85
CA VAL A 355 0.78 -19.78 11.04
C VAL A 355 2.30 -19.94 11.09
N MET A 356 3.04 -18.83 11.17
CA MET A 356 4.51 -18.88 11.22
C MET A 356 5.04 -19.40 12.55
N GLY A 357 4.50 -18.94 13.69
CA GLY A 357 5.04 -19.32 14.99
C GLY A 357 4.09 -19.14 16.17
N GLY A 358 2.79 -19.24 15.91
CA GLY A 358 1.75 -19.21 16.91
C GLY A 358 1.55 -17.86 17.58
N VAL A 359 0.92 -17.88 18.75
CA VAL A 359 0.59 -16.66 19.52
C VAL A 359 1.83 -15.84 19.88
N PHE A 360 3.00 -16.48 20.06
CA PHE A 360 4.26 -15.80 20.38
C PHE A 360 4.79 -14.90 19.26
N PHE A 361 4.41 -15.16 18.00
CA PHE A 361 4.82 -14.33 16.88
C PHE A 361 3.99 -13.05 16.73
N ILE A 362 2.84 -12.95 17.40
CA ILE A 362 1.99 -11.75 17.42
C ILE A 362 2.75 -10.52 17.97
N PRO A 363 3.33 -10.55 19.20
CA PRO A 363 4.07 -9.40 19.73
C PRO A 363 5.32 -9.07 18.92
N LEU A 364 6.05 -10.09 18.44
CA LEU A 364 7.25 -9.89 17.59
C LEU A 364 6.89 -9.22 16.26
N GLY A 365 5.83 -9.70 15.61
CA GLY A 365 5.30 -9.11 14.39
C GLY A 365 4.80 -7.69 14.60
N ALA A 366 4.15 -7.39 15.73
CA ALA A 366 3.70 -6.04 16.05
C ALA A 366 4.86 -5.05 16.13
N ILE A 367 5.97 -5.44 16.77
CA ILE A 367 7.19 -4.63 16.87
C ILE A 367 7.80 -4.41 15.47
N ALA A 368 7.95 -5.48 14.69
CA ALA A 368 8.51 -5.41 13.34
C ALA A 368 7.68 -4.49 12.42
N VAL A 369 6.35 -4.63 12.44
CA VAL A 369 5.42 -3.77 11.70
C VAL A 369 5.53 -2.33 12.18
N GLY A 370 5.67 -2.09 13.48
CA GLY A 370 5.92 -0.76 14.06
C GLY A 370 7.14 -0.08 13.43
N PHE A 371 8.25 -0.80 13.29
CA PHE A 371 9.47 -0.27 12.66
C PHE A 371 9.35 -0.10 11.15
N ILE A 372 8.66 -1.01 10.46
CA ILE A 372 8.40 -0.90 9.02
C ILE A 372 7.60 0.37 8.71
N ILE A 373 6.50 0.61 9.42
CA ILE A 373 5.67 1.80 9.20
C ILE A 373 6.46 3.07 9.54
N LYS A 374 7.23 3.05 10.63
CA LYS A 374 8.13 4.15 11.00
C LYS A 374 9.20 4.44 9.94
N TRP A 375 9.72 3.42 9.28
CA TRP A 375 10.68 3.58 8.18
C TRP A 375 10.04 4.26 6.97
N PHE A 376 8.82 3.88 6.59
CA PHE A 376 8.08 4.56 5.53
C PHE A 376 7.78 6.03 5.86
N ASP A 377 7.38 6.31 7.11
CA ASP A 377 7.18 7.69 7.59
C ASP A 377 8.46 8.52 7.50
N TRP A 378 9.59 7.92 7.87
CA TRP A 378 10.89 8.57 7.77
C TRP A 378 11.27 8.91 6.32
N ILE A 379 11.10 7.97 5.37
CA ILE A 379 11.37 8.24 3.94
C ILE A 379 10.45 9.32 3.40
N TYR A 380 9.17 9.28 3.78
CA TYR A 380 8.19 10.24 3.33
C TYR A 380 8.49 11.66 3.81
N GLU A 381 8.87 11.80 5.09
CA GLU A 381 9.26 13.09 5.66
C GLU A 381 10.57 13.59 5.05
N ALA A 382 11.55 12.70 4.82
CA ALA A 382 12.77 13.03 4.08
C ALA A 382 12.45 13.53 2.65
N GLY A 383 11.46 12.94 1.98
CA GLY A 383 10.99 13.37 0.66
C GLY A 383 10.25 14.71 0.65
N LYS A 384 9.72 15.19 1.78
CA LYS A 384 9.12 16.53 1.90
C LYS A 384 10.16 17.62 2.17
N GLN A 385 11.18 17.29 2.96
CA GLN A 385 12.23 18.23 3.40
C GLN A 385 13.32 18.41 2.33
N GLU A 386 13.34 17.57 1.30
CA GLU A 386 14.34 17.64 0.23
C GLU A 386 14.17 18.88 -0.66
N SER A 387 15.23 19.68 -0.80
CA SER A 387 15.23 20.88 -1.63
C SER A 387 15.23 20.57 -3.13
N ASN A 388 15.83 19.44 -3.54
CA ASN A 388 15.83 19.00 -4.92
C ASN A 388 14.47 18.38 -5.30
N ARG A 389 13.72 19.12 -6.12
CA ARG A 389 12.41 18.73 -6.67
C ARG A 389 12.39 17.34 -7.32
N TYR A 390 13.42 16.96 -8.05
CA TYR A 390 13.46 15.68 -8.77
C TYR A 390 13.62 14.50 -7.82
N LYS A 391 14.50 14.65 -6.82
CA LYS A 391 14.70 13.67 -5.77
C LYS A 391 13.47 13.55 -4.87
N ALA A 392 12.88 14.69 -4.49
CA ALA A 392 11.63 14.73 -3.75
C ALA A 392 10.51 13.97 -4.49
N ALA A 393 10.37 14.16 -5.81
CA ALA A 393 9.37 13.47 -6.60
C ALA A 393 9.56 11.95 -6.63
N ILE A 394 10.80 11.47 -6.72
CA ILE A 394 11.10 10.03 -6.71
C ILE A 394 10.84 9.42 -5.33
N LEU A 395 11.28 10.07 -4.26
CA LEU A 395 11.03 9.61 -2.88
C LEU A 395 9.53 9.55 -2.59
N GLN A 396 8.77 10.58 -2.98
CA GLN A 396 7.32 10.60 -2.82
C GLN A 396 6.63 9.55 -3.70
N ALA A 397 7.07 9.36 -4.94
CA ALA A 397 6.53 8.31 -5.81
C ALA A 397 6.81 6.90 -5.29
N PHE A 398 7.99 6.66 -4.71
CA PHE A 398 8.34 5.40 -4.03
C PHE A 398 7.41 5.16 -2.83
N CYS A 399 7.25 6.15 -1.95
CA CYS A 399 6.40 6.05 -0.77
C CYS A 399 4.93 5.80 -1.16
N PHE A 400 4.39 6.58 -2.09
CA PHE A 400 3.01 6.41 -2.54
C PHE A 400 2.82 5.11 -3.33
N GLY A 401 3.82 4.67 -4.10
CA GLY A 401 3.80 3.36 -4.74
C GLY A 401 3.77 2.20 -3.74
N ALA A 402 4.42 2.37 -2.59
CA ALA A 402 4.44 1.38 -1.51
C ALA A 402 3.15 1.32 -0.67
N ILE A 403 2.23 2.28 -0.80
CA ILE A 403 0.93 2.27 -0.10
C ILE A 403 0.17 0.96 -0.34
N PHE A 404 0.20 0.44 -1.57
CA PHE A 404 -0.41 -0.85 -1.87
C PHE A 404 0.20 -1.98 -1.04
N ASN A 405 1.51 -2.00 -0.87
CA ASN A 405 2.16 -3.01 -0.06
C ASN A 405 1.72 -2.90 1.41
N ILE A 406 1.46 -1.70 1.94
CA ILE A 406 0.89 -1.56 3.29
C ILE A 406 -0.53 -2.13 3.39
N ILE A 407 -1.34 -2.02 2.32
CA ILE A 407 -2.65 -2.69 2.25
C ILE A 407 -2.47 -4.21 2.29
N VAL A 408 -1.53 -4.75 1.51
CA VAL A 408 -1.18 -6.18 1.49
C VAL A 408 -0.71 -6.64 2.86
N LEU A 409 0.09 -5.83 3.56
CA LEU A 409 0.55 -6.15 4.92
C LEU A 409 -0.62 -6.38 5.87
N ALA A 410 -1.58 -5.45 5.93
CA ALA A 410 -2.72 -5.56 6.82
C ALA A 410 -3.65 -6.71 6.42
N ARG A 411 -3.93 -6.82 5.11
CA ARG A 411 -4.99 -7.69 4.59
C ARG A 411 -4.57 -9.08 4.21
N GLU A 412 -3.38 -9.24 3.64
CA GLU A 412 -2.92 -10.50 3.06
C GLU A 412 -1.98 -11.26 3.99
N GLY A 413 -1.03 -10.57 4.64
CA GLY A 413 -0.06 -11.19 5.55
C GLY A 413 1.36 -10.63 5.42
N VAL A 414 2.22 -11.00 6.37
CA VAL A 414 3.64 -10.56 6.41
C VAL A 414 4.45 -11.17 5.28
N ASP A 415 4.23 -12.43 4.95
CA ASP A 415 4.90 -13.14 3.84
C ASP A 415 4.67 -12.48 2.49
N SER A 416 3.41 -12.22 2.13
CA SER A 416 3.10 -11.55 0.86
C SER A 416 3.55 -10.09 0.85
N PHE A 417 3.57 -9.43 2.01
CA PHE A 417 4.14 -8.09 2.12
C PHE A 417 5.65 -8.07 1.84
N VAL A 418 6.43 -8.91 2.53
CA VAL A 418 7.89 -8.93 2.42
C VAL A 418 8.31 -9.22 0.98
N SER A 419 7.69 -10.23 0.36
CA SER A 419 8.00 -10.62 -1.02
C SER A 419 7.73 -9.47 -2.01
N ARG A 420 6.58 -8.78 -1.87
CA ARG A 420 6.18 -7.67 -2.75
C ARG A 420 7.00 -6.41 -2.51
N VAL A 421 7.31 -6.06 -1.26
CA VAL A 421 8.15 -4.89 -0.96
C VAL A 421 9.56 -5.09 -1.45
N VAL A 422 10.17 -6.27 -1.21
CA VAL A 422 11.52 -6.55 -1.69
C VAL A 422 11.56 -6.49 -3.22
N PHE A 423 10.61 -7.15 -3.89
CA PHE A 423 10.49 -7.08 -5.34
C PHE A 423 10.30 -5.64 -5.86
N PHE A 424 9.41 -4.87 -5.22
CA PHE A 424 9.18 -3.46 -5.55
C PHE A 424 10.45 -2.62 -5.37
N CYS A 425 11.18 -2.79 -4.26
CA CYS A 425 12.42 -2.07 -3.99
C CYS A 425 13.52 -2.43 -4.99
N ILE A 426 13.65 -3.70 -5.35
CA ILE A 426 14.65 -4.16 -6.33
C ILE A 426 14.36 -3.57 -7.70
N VAL A 427 13.14 -3.73 -8.23
CA VAL A 427 12.82 -3.24 -9.57
C VAL A 427 12.88 -1.71 -9.63
N PHE A 428 12.32 -1.03 -8.63
CA PHE A 428 12.38 0.44 -8.56
C PHE A 428 13.82 0.94 -8.43
N GLY A 429 14.64 0.29 -7.60
CA GLY A 429 16.06 0.59 -7.44
C GLY A 429 16.87 0.35 -8.71
N LEU A 430 16.64 -0.76 -9.40
CA LEU A 430 17.26 -1.07 -10.69
C LEU A 430 16.89 -0.04 -11.75
N CYS A 431 15.63 0.42 -11.81
CA CYS A 431 15.24 1.50 -12.71
C CYS A 431 15.96 2.82 -12.39
N LEU A 432 16.19 3.14 -11.12
CA LEU A 432 16.97 4.32 -10.73
C LEU A 432 18.44 4.22 -11.14
N VAL A 433 19.06 3.05 -10.90
CA VAL A 433 20.45 2.80 -11.29
C VAL A 433 20.59 2.84 -12.80
N ALA A 434 19.70 2.16 -13.54
CA ALA A 434 19.68 2.18 -15.00
C ALA A 434 19.45 3.60 -15.55
N ALA A 435 18.56 4.40 -14.95
CA ALA A 435 18.37 5.79 -15.34
C ALA A 435 19.65 6.63 -15.17
N LYS A 436 20.44 6.38 -14.12
CA LYS A 436 21.74 7.04 -13.91
C LYS A 436 22.80 6.58 -14.90
N LEU A 437 22.89 5.28 -15.17
CA LEU A 437 23.82 4.74 -16.16
C LEU A 437 23.50 5.27 -17.57
N LEU A 438 22.22 5.30 -17.95
CA LEU A 438 21.77 5.88 -19.22
C LEU A 438 22.03 7.39 -19.29
N TYR A 439 21.83 8.12 -18.19
CA TYR A 439 22.18 9.53 -18.13
C TYR A 439 23.68 9.74 -18.37
N TRP A 440 24.54 8.94 -17.72
CA TRP A 440 25.99 9.03 -17.89
C TRP A 440 26.43 8.66 -19.31
N LEU A 441 25.78 7.65 -19.91
CA LEU A 441 25.98 7.28 -21.32
C LEU A 441 25.60 8.43 -22.26
N PHE A 442 24.43 9.06 -22.07
CA PHE A 442 23.98 10.19 -22.88
C PHE A 442 24.81 11.45 -22.66
N GLU A 443 25.35 11.67 -21.45
CA GLU A 443 26.31 12.74 -21.19
C GLU A 443 27.62 12.49 -21.92
N SER A 444 28.14 11.25 -21.87
CA SER A 444 29.37 10.85 -22.57
C SER A 444 29.22 10.92 -24.10
N ALA A 445 28.02 10.63 -24.62
CA ALA A 445 27.68 10.74 -26.03
C ALA A 445 27.34 12.18 -26.49
N GLY A 446 27.35 13.18 -25.60
CA GLY A 446 27.06 14.58 -25.93
C GLY A 446 25.59 14.89 -26.28
N LEU A 447 24.66 13.96 -26.03
CA LEU A 447 23.23 14.10 -26.35
C LEU A 447 22.48 15.03 -25.38
N ILE A 448 23.09 15.37 -24.24
CA ILE A 448 22.49 16.24 -23.22
C ILE A 448 23.02 17.67 -23.39
N ARG A 449 22.20 18.56 -23.95
CA ARG A 449 22.47 20.01 -23.88
C ARG A 449 22.41 20.44 -22.41
N LYS A 450 23.58 20.70 -21.81
CA LYS A 450 23.66 21.56 -20.64
C LYS A 450 23.18 22.94 -21.09
N LEU A 451 21.95 23.29 -20.75
CA LEU A 451 21.48 24.67 -20.81
C LEU A 451 22.32 25.44 -19.78
N VAL A 452 23.51 25.85 -20.18
CA VAL A 452 24.29 26.87 -19.49
C VAL A 452 23.45 28.12 -19.67
N VAL A 453 22.67 28.47 -18.64
CA VAL A 453 22.19 29.84 -18.49
C VAL A 453 23.46 30.65 -18.22
N SER A 454 24.04 31.12 -19.32
CA SER A 454 25.10 32.10 -19.32
C SER A 454 24.53 33.37 -18.68
N ASN A 455 24.72 33.53 -17.37
CA ASN A 455 24.67 34.83 -16.72
C ASN A 455 25.87 35.65 -17.22
N LEU A 456 25.79 36.15 -18.45
CA LEU A 456 26.70 37.16 -18.97
C LEU A 456 25.90 38.44 -19.22
N ALA A 457 26.36 39.48 -18.52
CA ALA A 457 26.19 40.89 -18.82
C ALA A 457 24.79 41.50 -18.59
N THR A 458 24.51 41.87 -17.34
CA THR A 458 24.09 43.25 -17.01
C THR A 458 24.15 43.50 -15.50
N SER A 459 25.34 43.83 -15.00
CA SER A 459 25.45 44.71 -13.83
C SER A 459 26.57 45.70 -14.11
N ARG A 460 26.27 46.59 -15.06
CA ARG A 460 27.02 47.83 -15.26
C ARG A 460 26.89 48.62 -13.96
N LYS A 461 28.02 48.85 -13.29
CA LYS A 461 28.18 49.78 -12.18
C LYS A 461 27.28 51.00 -12.38
N THR A 462 26.27 51.14 -11.54
CA THR A 462 25.64 52.44 -11.29
C THR A 462 25.67 52.64 -9.79
N SER A 463 26.69 53.36 -9.36
CA SER A 463 26.75 54.02 -8.07
C SER A 463 25.59 54.98 -7.96
N VAL A 464 24.60 54.67 -7.13
CA VAL A 464 23.71 55.69 -6.57
C VAL A 464 23.80 55.55 -5.06
N ILE A 465 24.72 56.33 -4.52
CA ILE A 465 24.66 56.85 -3.16
C ILE A 465 23.29 57.55 -3.04
N LEU A 466 22.40 57.03 -2.21
CA LEU A 466 21.26 57.78 -1.71
C LEU A 466 21.25 57.70 -0.19
N ASP A 467 21.87 58.74 0.32
CA ASP A 467 21.92 59.24 1.68
C ASP A 467 20.50 59.35 2.26
N VAL A 468 20.20 58.57 3.31
CA VAL A 468 18.98 58.76 4.11
C VAL A 468 19.40 59.32 5.46
N ARG A 469 19.53 60.64 5.51
CA ARG A 469 19.64 61.41 6.75
C ARG A 469 18.65 62.57 6.73
N LYS A 470 17.67 62.49 7.64
CA LYS A 470 17.06 63.61 8.39
C LYS A 470 16.63 64.86 7.60
N LYS A 471 15.34 65.19 7.61
CA LYS A 471 14.69 66.14 8.57
C LYS A 471 13.31 66.61 8.05
N ASN A 472 12.38 66.73 9.00
CA ASN A 472 11.26 67.69 9.09
C ASN A 472 10.14 67.53 8.03
N GLY A 473 8.86 67.36 8.37
CA GLY A 473 8.08 67.94 9.45
C GLY A 473 7.07 68.94 8.85
N VAL A 474 5.83 68.94 9.37
CA VAL A 474 4.70 69.86 9.05
C VAL A 474 3.97 69.45 7.74
N LYS A 475 2.64 69.21 7.68
CA LYS A 475 1.48 69.71 8.43
C LYS A 475 0.37 68.65 8.41
#